data_AF-A0A4Q5QN78-F1
#
_entry.id   AF-A0A4Q5QN78-F1
#
_cell.length_a   1.000
_cell.length_b   1.000
_cell.length_c   1.000
_cell.angle_alpha   90.00
_cell.angle_beta   90.00
_cell.angle_gamma   90.00
#
_symmetry.space_group_name_H-M   'P 1'
#
loop_
_entity.id
_entity.type
_entity.pdbx_description
1 polymer ?
#
loop_
_entity_poly.entity_id
_entity_poly.type
_entity_poly.pdbx_seq_one_letter_code
_entity_poly.pdbx_strand_id
1 'polypeptide(L)' 'HIDDIYNAALQAGAYSGKISGAGGGGFMMFFVDPLKRLAIKKALIPFGGEFVNFHFFKRGANAWKVQ' A
#
# COMPACT_ATOMS: atom_id res chain seq x y z
N HIS A 1 -14.80 7.52 1.04
CA HIS A 1 -13.50 7.63 1.72
C HIS A 1 -12.45 6.70 1.12
N ILE A 2 -12.65 5.37 1.12
CA ILE A 2 -11.69 4.46 0.48
C ILE A 2 -11.66 4.66 -1.05
N ASP A 3 -12.82 4.86 -1.68
CA ASP A 3 -12.90 5.14 -3.11
C ASP A 3 -12.20 6.45 -3.49
N ASP A 4 -12.23 7.46 -2.61
CA ASP A 4 -11.55 8.75 -2.84
C ASP A 4 -10.03 8.59 -2.84
N ILE A 5 -9.50 7.81 -1.89
CA ILE A 5 -8.08 7.42 -1.82
C ILE A 5 -7.69 6.64 -3.07
N TYR A 6 -8.52 5.67 -3.47
CA TYR A 6 -8.29 4.86 -4.66
C TYR A 6 -8.24 5.73 -5.93
N ASN A 7 -9.22 6.60 -6.11
CA ASN A 7 -9.30 7.51 -7.25
C ASN A 7 -8.14 8.51 -7.27
N ALA A 8 -7.75 9.08 -6.11
CA ALA A 8 -6.60 9.97 -6.02
C ALA A 8 -5.30 9.27 -6.43
N ALA A 9 -5.10 8.01 -6.04
CA ALA A 9 -3.95 7.22 -6.46
C ALA A 9 -3.94 6.98 -7.98
N LEU A 10 -5.10 6.63 -8.57
CA LEU A 10 -5.22 6.43 -10.02
C LEU A 10 -4.92 7.72 -10.80
N GLN A 11 -5.47 8.85 -10.37
CA GLN A 11 -5.22 10.16 -11.01
C GLN A 11 -3.75 10.58 -10.87
N ALA A 12 -3.09 10.21 -9.78
CA ALA A 12 -1.64 10.42 -9.60
C ALA A 12 -0.76 9.43 -10.39
N GLY A 13 -1.38 8.45 -11.08
CA GLY A 13 -0.71 7.54 -12.00
C GLY A 13 -0.49 6.12 -11.49
N ALA A 14 -1.23 5.67 -10.47
CA ALA A 14 -1.34 4.25 -10.16
C ALA A 14 -2.07 3.51 -11.30
N TYR A 15 -1.64 2.28 -11.59
CA TYR A 15 -2.31 1.43 -12.58
C TYR A 15 -3.54 0.75 -11.99
N SER A 16 -3.42 0.30 -10.73
CA SER A 16 -4.49 -0.35 -9.99
C SER A 16 -4.19 -0.33 -8.50
N GLY A 17 -5.16 -0.75 -7.71
CA GLY A 17 -5.00 -0.93 -6.27
C GLY A 17 -6.11 -1.79 -5.67
N LYS A 18 -5.88 -2.26 -4.45
CA LYS A 18 -6.86 -3.03 -3.69
C LYS A 18 -6.69 -2.83 -2.20
N ILE A 19 -7.77 -3.04 -1.45
CA ILE A 19 -7.71 -3.21 -0.01
C ILE A 19 -7.20 -4.64 0.29
N SER A 20 -6.35 -4.76 1.30
CA SER A 20 -5.88 -6.05 1.83
C SER A 20 -6.90 -6.63 2.83
N GLY A 21 -7.21 -7.91 2.73
CA GLY A 21 -8.11 -8.61 3.66
C GLY A 21 -9.59 -8.58 3.27
N ALA A 22 -10.48 -8.66 4.27
CA ALA A 22 -11.94 -8.77 4.08
C ALA A 22 -12.61 -7.47 3.59
N GLY A 23 -11.91 -6.33 3.64
CA GLY A 23 -12.43 -5.01 3.30
C GLY A 23 -12.78 -4.16 4.52
N GLY A 24 -13.06 -2.87 4.31
CA GLY A 24 -13.50 -1.93 5.35
C GLY A 24 -12.40 -1.16 6.09
N GLY A 25 -11.11 -1.48 5.86
CA GLY A 25 -9.98 -0.74 6.45
C GLY A 25 -8.65 -1.47 6.31
N GLY A 26 -7.63 -1.00 7.04
CA GLY A 26 -6.29 -1.59 7.06
C GLY A 26 -5.39 -1.12 5.91
N PHE A 27 -4.69 -2.05 5.27
CA PHE A 27 -3.72 -1.75 4.21
C PHE A 27 -4.38 -1.63 2.85
N MET A 28 -4.03 -0.57 2.10
CA MET A 28 -4.23 -0.50 0.66
C MET A 28 -2.91 -0.76 -0.06
N MET A 29 -2.96 -1.60 -1.10
CA MET A 29 -1.82 -1.89 -1.98
C MET A 29 -2.10 -1.32 -3.36
N PHE A 30 -1.11 -0.63 -3.94
CA PHE A 30 -1.19 -0.06 -5.28
C PHE A 30 -0.10 -0.63 -6.18
N PHE A 31 -0.48 -0.97 -7.41
CA PHE A 31 0.47 -1.29 -8.46
C PHE A 31 0.76 -0.02 -9.26
N VAL A 32 2.02 0.41 -9.28
CA VAL A 32 2.41 1.74 -9.75
C VAL A 32 3.72 1.68 -10.53
N ASP A 33 3.90 2.64 -11.44
CA ASP A 33 5.19 2.95 -12.02
C ASP A 33 6.15 3.44 -10.91
N PRO A 34 7.35 2.86 -10.74
CA PRO A 34 8.35 3.33 -9.78
C PRO A 34 8.66 4.82 -9.89
N LEU A 35 8.67 5.39 -11.11
CA LEU A 35 8.93 6.81 -11.35
C LEU A 35 7.81 7.71 -10.81
N LYS A 36 6.58 7.18 -10.71
CA LYS A 36 5.41 7.90 -10.19
C LYS A 36 5.20 7.71 -8.69
N ARG A 37 5.95 6.81 -8.03
CA ARG A 37 5.77 6.48 -6.61
C ARG A 37 5.76 7.71 -5.71
N LEU A 38 6.63 8.69 -5.95
CA LEU A 38 6.69 9.91 -5.15
C LEU A 38 5.48 10.82 -5.38
N ALA A 39 5.02 10.95 -6.63
CA ALA A 39 3.84 11.74 -6.98
C ALA A 39 2.58 11.15 -6.33
N ILE A 40 2.43 9.82 -6.41
CA ILE A 40 1.32 9.10 -5.77
C ILE A 40 1.38 9.24 -4.25
N LYS A 41 2.56 9.09 -3.64
CA LYS A 41 2.74 9.31 -2.20
C LYS A 41 2.28 10.71 -1.79
N LYS A 42 2.68 11.75 -2.54
CA LYS A 42 2.25 13.14 -2.28
C LYS A 42 0.74 13.32 -2.40
N ALA A 43 0.12 12.75 -3.43
CA ALA A 43 -1.33 12.80 -3.62
C ALA A 43 -2.12 12.13 -2.48
N LEU A 44 -1.51 11.14 -1.82
CA LEU A 44 -2.13 10.39 -0.74
C LEU A 44 -1.90 10.98 0.67
N ILE A 45 -0.92 11.88 0.86
CA ILE A 45 -0.66 12.54 2.17
C ILE A 45 -1.91 13.18 2.80
N PRO A 46 -2.77 13.91 2.07
CA PRO A 46 -3.95 14.56 2.66
C PRO A 46 -4.98 13.58 3.25
N PHE A 47 -4.96 12.32 2.82
CA PHE A 47 -5.85 11.28 3.32
C PHE A 47 -5.36 10.64 4.63
N GLY A 48 -4.15 10.99 5.09
CA GLY A 48 -3.54 10.43 6.29
C GLY A 48 -3.00 9.01 6.11
N GLY A 49 -2.75 8.34 7.23
CA GLY A 49 -2.19 6.98 7.27
C GLY A 49 -0.66 6.93 7.10
N GLU A 50 -0.14 5.71 6.97
CA GLU A 50 1.30 5.46 6.87
C GLU A 50 1.66 4.77 5.55
N PHE A 51 2.82 5.15 5.02
CA PHE A 51 3.38 4.53 3.82
C PHE A 51 4.42 3.50 4.20
N VAL A 52 4.07 2.23 4.00
CA VAL A 52 4.96 1.10 4.28
C VAL A 52 5.65 0.63 2.99
N ASN A 53 6.95 0.33 3.08
CA ASN A 53 7.66 -0.32 2.00
C ASN A 53 7.24 -1.79 1.93
N PHE A 54 6.88 -2.24 0.74
CA PHE A 54 6.43 -3.62 0.51
C PHE A 54 7.62 -4.48 0.08
N HIS A 55 7.83 -5.60 0.77
CA HIS A 55 8.83 -6.60 0.41
C HIS A 55 8.27 -8.00 0.68
N PHE A 56 8.29 -8.87 -0.35
CA PHE A 56 7.91 -10.26 -0.18
C PHE A 56 8.94 -10.97 0.68
N PHE A 57 8.47 -11.67 1.72
CA PHE A 57 9.31 -12.56 2.50
C PHE A 57 9.01 -14.02 2.11
N LYS A 58 10.07 -14.78 1.80
CA LYS A 58 9.92 -16.14 1.25
C LYS A 58 9.78 -17.23 2.32
N ARG A 59 10.05 -16.92 3.60
CA ARG A 59 9.95 -17.90 4.68
C ARG A 59 8.63 -17.73 5.42
N GLY A 60 8.05 -18.85 5.84
CA GLY A 60 6.87 -18.87 6.72
C GLY A 60 7.25 -18.73 8.19
N ALA A 61 6.51 -19.41 9.06
CA ALA A 61 6.81 -19.47 10.48
C ALA A 61 8.19 -20.11 10.74
N ASN A 62 8.98 -19.50 11.62
CA ASN A 62 10.27 -20.03 12.09
C ASN A 62 10.26 -20.07 13.61
N ALA A 63 10.95 -21.03 14.21
CA ALA A 63 11.15 -21.11 15.64
C ALA A 63 12.63 -21.37 15.96
N TRP A 64 13.13 -20.79 17.04
CA TRP A 64 14.46 -21.06 17.58
C TRP A 64 14.40 -21.13 19.10
N LYS A 65 15.34 -21.87 19.69
CA LYS A 65 15.51 -21.95 21.14
C LYS A 65 16.57 -20.95 21.57
N VAL A 66 16.29 -20.22 22.65
CA VAL A 66 17.28 -19.37 23.33
C VAL A 66 17.79 -20.15 24.55
N GLN A 67 19.10 -20.14 24.78
CA GLN A 67 19.73 -20.69 25.99
C GLN A 67 19.80 -19.62 27.07
#